data_AF-A0A968X5U3-F1
#
_entry.id   AF-A0A968X5U3-F1
#
_cell.length_a   1.000
_cell.length_b   1.000
_cell.length_c   1.000
_cell.angle_alpha   90.00
_cell.angle_beta   90.00
_cell.angle_gamma   90.00
#
_symmetry.space_group_name_H-M   'P 1'
#
loop_
_entity.id
_entity.type
_entity.pdbx_description
1 polymer ?
#
loop_
_entity_poly.entity_id
_entity_poly.type
_entity_poly.pdbx_seq_one_letter_code
_entity_poly.pdbx_strand_id
1 'polypeptide(L)'
;MAKGKAATDVKRVSVDPWYVQAWHALTRQRRLWRDVAGLLLMAVGLITLVTLVGLNTGSLIKRWAEFVGRGLGLGAFVLCVVLIGFGLAMLLGFKARFSRPVLIRVICGEIAFVAFLALIHNFAFGSQPYELMQSGGGGGAVGWVLSEALWRLLGSGGPEISLLSRLFSILLWLAVTALTAWVAIGPFLVSGERGAGSDGRLAISDKPEAMRWEPEEQTVRGGKGKQLPLPDPSDGLSHRQLLIANSQSQPKAPSKEKATPTEKTESPLARCNPSPKLNPTR
;
A
#
# COMPACT_ATOMS: atom_id res chain seq x y z
N MET A 1 -59.50 38.30 23.21
CA MET A 1 -58.88 38.94 22.03
C MET A 1 -57.49 38.37 21.84
N ALA A 2 -57.25 37.79 20.66
CA ALA A 2 -56.15 36.85 20.39
C ALA A 2 -54.83 37.58 20.09
N LYS A 3 -53.75 37.12 20.74
CA LYS A 3 -52.38 37.58 20.52
C LYS A 3 -51.71 36.63 19.53
N GLY A 4 -51.70 37.00 18.25
CA GLY A 4 -51.07 36.23 17.18
C GLY A 4 -49.55 36.14 17.39
N LYS A 5 -49.04 34.92 17.59
CA LYS A 5 -47.60 34.65 17.64
C LYS A 5 -47.08 34.55 16.21
N ALA A 6 -46.24 35.50 15.82
CA ALA A 6 -45.48 35.45 14.58
C ALA A 6 -44.51 34.26 14.61
N ALA A 7 -44.77 33.25 13.78
CA ALA A 7 -43.83 32.18 13.50
C ALA A 7 -42.75 32.75 12.57
N THR A 8 -41.60 33.09 13.16
CA THR A 8 -40.38 33.41 12.41
C THR A 8 -39.89 32.16 11.69
N ASP A 9 -40.07 32.15 10.37
CA ASP A 9 -39.49 31.19 9.44
C ASP A 9 -37.96 31.34 9.44
N VAL A 10 -37.27 30.53 10.24
CA VAL A 10 -35.81 30.46 10.27
C VAL A 10 -35.37 29.65 9.06
N LYS A 11 -35.22 30.34 7.92
CA LYS A 11 -34.60 29.82 6.71
C LYS A 11 -33.16 29.42 7.04
N ARG A 12 -32.93 28.13 7.31
CA ARG A 12 -31.58 27.57 7.48
C ARG A 12 -30.84 27.74 6.16
N VAL A 13 -30.05 28.81 6.06
CA VAL A 13 -29.02 28.92 5.04
C VAL A 13 -28.01 27.84 5.37
N SER A 14 -28.01 26.75 4.60
CA SER A 14 -26.94 25.75 4.61
C SER A 14 -25.68 26.44 4.11
N VAL A 15 -24.93 27.03 5.03
CA VAL A 15 -23.59 27.52 4.78
C VAL A 15 -22.71 26.28 4.69
N ASP A 16 -22.87 25.51 3.61
CA ASP A 16 -21.90 24.48 3.27
C ASP A 16 -20.61 25.22 3.02
N PRO A 17 -19.60 25.09 3.89
CA PRO A 17 -18.46 25.94 3.77
C PRO A 17 -17.70 25.56 2.50
N TRP A 18 -17.25 26.54 1.74
CA TRP A 18 -16.54 26.33 0.46
C TRP A 18 -15.37 25.34 0.57
N TYR A 19 -14.76 25.21 1.76
CA TYR A 19 -13.72 24.23 2.04
C TYR A 19 -14.20 22.76 1.99
N VAL A 20 -15.46 22.47 2.36
CA VAL A 20 -16.03 21.11 2.27
C VAL A 20 -16.22 20.71 0.80
N GLN A 21 -16.71 21.62 -0.05
CA GLN A 21 -16.84 21.38 -1.49
C GLN A 21 -15.47 21.22 -2.17
N ALA A 22 -14.50 22.07 -1.82
CA ALA A 22 -13.12 21.94 -2.30
C ALA A 22 -12.47 20.62 -1.85
N TRP A 23 -12.78 20.14 -0.64
CA TRP A 23 -12.27 18.86 -0.13
C TRP A 23 -12.86 17.66 -0.88
N HIS A 24 -14.16 17.71 -1.21
CA HIS A 24 -14.78 16.68 -2.06
C HIS A 24 -14.23 16.68 -3.49
N ALA A 25 -13.96 17.85 -4.07
CA ALA A 25 -13.33 17.95 -5.39
C ALA A 25 -11.90 17.36 -5.39
N LEU A 26 -11.08 17.69 -4.40
CA LEU A 26 -9.70 17.23 -4.29
C LEU A 26 -9.60 15.72 -4.02
N THR A 27 -10.48 15.18 -3.16
CA THR A 27 -10.50 13.74 -2.86
C THR A 27 -11.08 12.89 -4.00
N ARG A 28 -12.02 13.44 -4.78
CA ARG A 28 -12.54 12.79 -6.00
C ARG A 28 -11.45 12.66 -7.04
N GLN A 29 -10.63 13.69 -7.23
CA GLN A 29 -9.52 13.66 -8.18
C GLN A 29 -8.47 12.59 -7.82
N ARG A 30 -8.09 12.45 -6.54
CA ARG A 30 -7.14 11.40 -6.11
C ARG A 30 -7.65 9.97 -6.33
N ARG A 31 -8.95 9.73 -6.15
CA ARG A 31 -9.54 8.41 -6.43
C ARG A 31 -9.52 8.11 -7.93
N LEU A 32 -9.92 9.07 -8.75
CA LEU A 32 -9.89 8.93 -10.21
C LEU A 32 -8.48 8.60 -10.73
N TRP A 33 -7.45 9.32 -10.27
CA TRP A 33 -6.06 9.04 -10.68
C TRP A 33 -5.60 7.65 -10.26
N ARG A 34 -6.00 7.17 -9.08
CA ARG A 34 -5.67 5.81 -8.63
C ARG A 34 -6.35 4.75 -9.48
N ASP A 35 -7.62 4.94 -9.80
CA ASP A 35 -8.38 3.95 -10.56
C ASP A 35 -7.86 3.90 -12.01
N VAL A 36 -7.51 5.06 -12.60
CA VAL A 36 -6.83 5.15 -13.91
C VAL A 36 -5.46 4.48 -13.87
N ALA A 37 -4.64 4.75 -12.84
CA ALA A 37 -3.31 4.13 -12.71
C ALA A 37 -3.42 2.60 -12.57
N GLY A 38 -4.36 2.13 -11.76
CA GLY A 38 -4.62 0.70 -11.61
C GLY A 38 -5.06 0.04 -12.91
N LEU A 39 -5.97 0.67 -13.65
CA LEU A 39 -6.46 0.17 -14.94
C LEU A 39 -5.33 0.13 -15.98
N LEU A 40 -4.52 1.18 -16.07
CA LEU A 40 -3.36 1.22 -16.97
C LEU A 40 -2.35 0.13 -16.62
N LEU A 41 -2.07 -0.09 -15.34
CA LEU A 41 -1.11 -1.11 -14.91
C LEU A 41 -1.60 -2.53 -15.25
N MET A 42 -2.89 -2.79 -15.02
CA MET A 42 -3.56 -4.01 -15.43
C MET A 42 -3.49 -4.23 -16.94
N ALA A 43 -3.80 -3.19 -17.73
CA ALA A 43 -3.75 -3.24 -19.18
C ALA A 43 -2.33 -3.52 -19.69
N VAL A 44 -1.32 -2.82 -19.15
CA VAL A 44 0.09 -3.04 -19.51
C VAL A 44 0.53 -4.48 -19.18
N GLY A 45 0.19 -4.98 -17.98
CA GLY A 45 0.51 -6.35 -17.59
C GLY A 45 -0.15 -7.39 -18.50
N LEU A 46 -1.43 -7.21 -18.82
CA LEU A 46 -2.18 -8.13 -19.68
C LEU A 46 -1.69 -8.10 -21.13
N ILE A 47 -1.47 -6.91 -21.69
CA ILE A 47 -0.94 -6.74 -23.04
C ILE A 47 0.46 -7.35 -23.15
N THR A 48 1.30 -7.15 -22.14
CA THR A 48 2.66 -7.74 -22.09
C THR A 48 2.56 -9.26 -22.04
N LEU A 49 1.69 -9.82 -21.20
CA LEU A 49 1.47 -11.26 -21.08
C LEU A 49 1.01 -11.90 -22.41
N VAL A 50 -0.01 -11.33 -23.05
CA VAL A 50 -0.53 -11.80 -24.34
C VAL A 50 0.55 -11.73 -25.43
N THR A 51 1.38 -10.69 -25.39
CA THR A 51 2.50 -10.54 -26.33
C THR A 51 3.60 -11.55 -26.09
N LEU A 52 3.93 -11.87 -24.83
CA LEU A 52 4.91 -12.90 -24.48
C LEU A 52 4.49 -14.30 -24.92
N VAL A 53 3.18 -14.59 -24.87
CA VAL A 53 2.62 -15.85 -25.40
C VAL A 53 2.63 -15.89 -26.93
N GLY A 54 2.93 -14.77 -27.60
CA GLY A 54 3.00 -14.68 -29.06
C GLY A 54 1.64 -14.46 -29.75
N LEU A 55 0.60 -14.13 -28.99
CA LEU A 55 -0.74 -13.87 -29.53
C LEU A 55 -0.91 -12.46 -30.12
N ASN A 56 0.09 -11.59 -29.96
CA ASN A 56 0.04 -10.20 -30.40
C ASN A 56 1.03 -9.94 -31.55
N THR A 57 0.53 -9.30 -32.62
CA THR A 57 1.31 -8.96 -33.82
C THR A 57 1.84 -7.52 -33.85
N GLY A 58 1.53 -6.70 -32.83
CA GLY A 58 1.99 -5.31 -32.76
C GLY A 58 3.52 -5.19 -32.68
N SER A 59 4.13 -4.44 -33.62
CA SER A 59 5.61 -4.31 -33.68
C SER A 59 6.22 -3.64 -32.44
N LEU A 60 5.60 -2.58 -31.92
CA LEU A 60 6.13 -1.84 -30.77
C LEU A 60 6.12 -2.68 -29.50
N ILE A 61 4.96 -3.29 -29.21
CA ILE A 61 4.79 -4.11 -28.02
C ILE A 61 5.59 -5.40 -28.10
N LYS A 62 5.80 -5.96 -29.29
CA LYS A 62 6.70 -7.10 -29.49
C LYS A 62 8.14 -6.76 -29.11
N ARG A 63 8.67 -5.61 -29.54
CA ARG A 63 10.02 -5.17 -29.12
C ARG A 63 10.13 -4.98 -27.62
N TRP A 64 9.10 -4.42 -27.01
CA TRP A 64 9.01 -4.29 -25.55
C TRP A 64 9.01 -5.66 -24.86
N ALA A 65 8.18 -6.59 -25.33
CA ALA A 65 8.12 -7.96 -24.82
C ALA A 65 9.44 -8.71 -25.00
N GLU A 66 10.12 -8.56 -26.14
CA GLU A 66 11.45 -9.14 -26.38
C GLU A 66 12.50 -8.55 -25.44
N PHE A 67 12.45 -7.24 -25.17
CA PHE A 67 13.34 -6.60 -24.21
C PHE A 67 13.15 -7.16 -22.80
N VAL A 68 11.89 -7.23 -22.34
CA VAL A 68 11.55 -7.79 -21.02
C VAL A 68 11.89 -9.29 -20.94
N GLY A 69 11.61 -10.04 -22.00
CA GLY A 69 11.88 -11.47 -22.11
C GLY A 69 13.38 -11.78 -22.15
N ARG A 70 14.20 -11.01 -22.88
CA ARG A 70 15.67 -11.18 -22.83
C ARG A 70 16.24 -10.82 -21.47
N GLY A 71 15.68 -9.81 -20.80
CA GLY A 71 16.11 -9.39 -19.46
C GLY A 71 15.81 -10.44 -18.39
N LEU A 72 14.54 -10.86 -18.29
CA LEU A 72 14.02 -11.66 -17.17
C LEU A 72 13.74 -13.13 -17.52
N GLY A 73 13.78 -13.50 -18.80
CA GLY A 73 13.42 -14.83 -19.27
C GLY A 73 12.02 -15.24 -18.81
N LEU A 74 11.91 -16.41 -18.19
CA LEU A 74 10.67 -16.93 -17.62
C LEU A 74 10.11 -16.05 -16.48
N GLY A 75 10.95 -15.27 -15.80
CA GLY A 75 10.49 -14.34 -14.77
C GLY A 75 9.66 -13.17 -15.31
N ALA A 76 9.68 -12.94 -16.63
CA ALA A 76 8.82 -11.95 -17.26
C ALA A 76 7.32 -12.29 -17.11
N PHE A 77 6.96 -13.57 -17.08
CA PHE A 77 5.58 -14.00 -16.80
C PHE A 77 5.16 -13.64 -15.37
N VAL A 78 6.04 -13.87 -14.39
CA VAL A 78 5.80 -13.50 -12.99
C VAL A 78 5.62 -11.99 -12.85
N LEU A 79 6.46 -11.20 -13.53
CA LEU A 79 6.31 -9.74 -13.55
C LEU A 79 4.94 -9.31 -14.09
N CYS A 80 4.45 -9.95 -15.17
CA CYS A 80 3.12 -9.66 -15.72
C CYS A 80 2.02 -9.95 -14.70
N VAL A 81 2.09 -11.10 -14.01
CA VAL A 81 1.11 -11.47 -12.97
C VAL A 81 1.14 -10.47 -11.81
N VAL A 82 2.31 -10.02 -11.39
CA VAL A 82 2.47 -9.01 -10.32
C VAL A 82 1.88 -7.67 -10.75
N LEU A 83 2.14 -7.21 -11.98
CA LEU A 83 1.56 -5.98 -12.54
C LEU A 83 0.03 -6.03 -12.56
N ILE A 84 -0.54 -7.14 -13.02
CA ILE A 84 -1.98 -7.38 -13.06
C ILE A 84 -2.56 -7.37 -11.62
N GLY A 85 -1.93 -8.11 -10.71
CA GLY A 85 -2.35 -8.18 -9.30
C GLY A 85 -2.30 -6.83 -8.59
N PHE A 86 -1.24 -6.05 -8.81
CA PHE A 86 -1.10 -4.72 -8.25
C PHE A 86 -2.10 -3.73 -8.84
N GLY A 87 -2.34 -3.81 -10.16
CA GLY A 87 -3.40 -3.07 -10.83
C GLY A 87 -4.75 -3.35 -10.20
N LEU A 88 -5.11 -4.64 -10.06
CA LEU A 88 -6.36 -5.05 -9.42
C LEU A 88 -6.47 -4.57 -7.97
N ALA A 89 -5.39 -4.68 -7.18
CA ALA A 89 -5.36 -4.20 -5.81
C ALA A 89 -5.60 -2.68 -5.72
N MET A 90 -5.08 -1.90 -6.69
CA MET A 90 -5.36 -0.47 -6.79
C MET A 90 -6.82 -0.18 -7.10
N LEU A 91 -7.45 -0.92 -8.03
CA LEU A 91 -8.89 -0.78 -8.35
C LEU A 91 -9.78 -1.13 -7.16
N LEU A 92 -9.44 -2.20 -6.43
CA LEU A 92 -10.15 -2.61 -5.20
C LEU A 92 -9.94 -1.60 -4.04
N GLY A 93 -9.13 -0.57 -4.27
CA GLY A 93 -8.91 0.49 -3.32
C GLY A 93 -8.08 0.07 -2.12
N PHE A 94 -7.23 -0.95 -2.27
CA PHE A 94 -6.36 -1.45 -1.22
C PHE A 94 -5.43 -0.32 -0.76
N LYS A 95 -5.61 0.14 0.48
CA LYS A 95 -4.78 1.20 1.07
C LYS A 95 -3.56 0.55 1.68
N ALA A 96 -2.51 0.38 0.89
CA ALA A 96 -1.20 0.01 1.42
C ALA A 96 -0.73 1.11 2.38
N ARG A 97 -0.78 0.85 3.69
CA ARG A 97 -0.13 1.73 4.67
C ARG A 97 1.37 1.48 4.55
N PHE A 98 2.10 2.47 4.04
CA PHE A 98 3.55 2.47 4.05
C PHE A 98 4.02 2.43 5.51
N SER A 99 4.32 1.22 5.96
CA SER A 99 4.84 0.93 7.28
C SER A 99 6.15 0.18 7.10
N ARG A 100 7.07 0.33 8.06
CA ARG A 100 8.35 -0.42 8.05
C ARG A 100 8.20 -1.92 7.74
N PRO A 101 7.25 -2.68 8.34
CA PRO A 101 7.10 -4.09 8.02
C PRO A 101 6.65 -4.33 6.57
N VAL A 102 5.82 -3.46 5.99
CA VAL A 102 5.43 -3.58 4.58
C VAL A 102 6.63 -3.34 3.66
N LEU A 103 7.46 -2.33 3.96
CA LEU A 103 8.66 -2.05 3.17
C LEU A 103 9.65 -3.22 3.20
N ILE A 104 9.87 -3.83 4.37
CA ILE A 104 10.72 -5.03 4.50
C ILE A 104 10.16 -6.18 3.65
N ARG A 105 8.84 -6.41 3.66
CA ARG A 105 8.21 -7.46 2.84
C ARG A 105 8.39 -7.22 1.34
N VAL A 106 8.27 -5.98 0.89
CA VAL A 106 8.50 -5.62 -0.52
C VAL A 106 9.96 -5.90 -0.89
N ILE A 107 10.92 -5.46 -0.06
CA ILE A 107 12.35 -5.72 -0.30
C ILE A 107 12.63 -7.23 -0.31
N CYS A 108 12.09 -8.01 0.62
CA CYS A 108 12.21 -9.46 0.61
C CYS A 108 11.60 -10.08 -0.64
N GLY A 109 10.46 -9.58 -1.12
CA GLY A 109 9.83 -10.02 -2.37
C GLY A 109 10.70 -9.74 -3.59
N GLU A 110 11.32 -8.56 -3.68
CA GLU A 110 12.25 -8.21 -4.75
C GLU A 110 13.49 -9.11 -4.73
N ILE A 111 14.06 -9.35 -3.54
CA ILE A 111 15.20 -10.28 -3.38
C ILE A 111 14.79 -11.70 -3.79
N ALA A 112 13.60 -12.15 -3.38
CA ALA A 112 13.08 -13.47 -3.76
C ALA A 112 12.92 -13.58 -5.28
N PHE A 113 12.40 -12.53 -5.94
CA PHE A 113 12.24 -12.50 -7.38
C PHE A 113 13.58 -12.55 -8.12
N VAL A 114 14.55 -11.75 -7.69
CA VAL A 114 15.91 -11.74 -8.27
C VAL A 114 16.62 -13.08 -8.05
N ALA A 115 16.48 -13.68 -6.86
CA ALA A 115 17.00 -15.01 -6.54
C ALA A 115 16.33 -16.11 -7.40
N PHE A 116 15.03 -15.99 -7.62
CA PHE A 116 14.26 -16.90 -8.46
C PHE A 116 14.72 -16.86 -9.93
N LEU A 117 15.07 -15.68 -10.46
CA LEU A 117 15.66 -15.56 -11.80
C LEU A 117 16.98 -16.35 -11.91
N ALA A 118 17.87 -16.19 -10.93
CA ALA A 118 19.13 -16.94 -10.90
C ALA A 118 18.88 -18.45 -10.76
N LEU A 119 17.91 -18.85 -9.94
CA LEU A 119 17.51 -20.23 -9.77
C LEU A 119 17.05 -20.85 -11.10
N ILE A 120 16.13 -20.21 -11.81
CA ILE A 120 15.65 -20.70 -13.11
C ILE A 120 16.81 -20.81 -14.10
N HIS A 121 17.71 -19.83 -14.15
CA HIS A 121 18.86 -19.90 -15.05
C HIS A 121 19.77 -21.11 -14.73
N ASN A 122 20.00 -21.40 -13.44
CA ASN A 122 20.76 -22.57 -13.01
C ASN A 122 20.09 -23.91 -13.35
N PHE A 123 18.75 -23.96 -13.36
CA PHE A 123 17.97 -25.16 -13.69
C PHE A 123 18.04 -25.58 -15.16
N ALA A 124 18.54 -24.73 -16.05
CA ALA A 124 18.71 -25.07 -17.46
C ALA A 124 19.94 -25.98 -17.66
N PHE A 125 19.79 -27.25 -17.31
CA PHE A 125 20.83 -28.27 -17.46
C PHE A 125 21.15 -28.49 -18.95
N GLY A 126 22.44 -28.61 -19.28
CA GLY A 126 22.91 -29.03 -20.61
C GLY A 126 23.07 -27.95 -21.68
N SER A 127 22.49 -26.76 -21.52
CA SER A 127 22.72 -25.63 -22.44
C SER A 127 23.92 -24.78 -22.02
N GLN A 128 24.70 -24.28 -22.98
CA GLN A 128 25.70 -23.25 -22.70
C GLN A 128 25.00 -22.02 -22.08
N PRO A 129 25.41 -21.55 -20.89
CA PRO A 129 24.71 -20.47 -20.17
C PRO A 129 24.52 -19.21 -21.01
N TYR A 130 25.51 -18.92 -21.85
CA TYR A 130 25.53 -17.75 -22.72
C TYR A 130 24.52 -17.85 -23.88
N GLU A 131 24.43 -19.00 -24.55
CA GLU A 131 23.45 -19.22 -25.63
C GLU A 131 22.01 -19.19 -25.10
N LEU A 132 21.81 -19.72 -23.89
CA LEU A 132 20.51 -19.66 -23.22
C LEU A 132 20.10 -18.21 -22.91
N MET A 133 21.05 -17.38 -22.47
CA MET A 133 20.79 -15.95 -22.25
C MET A 133 20.44 -15.22 -23.56
N GLN A 134 21.14 -15.50 -24.65
CA GLN A 134 20.87 -14.86 -25.96
C GLN A 134 19.47 -15.18 -26.51
N SER A 135 18.97 -16.39 -26.27
CA SER A 135 17.62 -16.78 -26.65
C SER A 135 16.53 -16.26 -25.70
N GLY A 136 16.90 -15.59 -24.59
CA GLY A 136 15.96 -15.18 -23.55
C GLY A 136 15.44 -16.34 -22.71
N GLY A 137 16.15 -17.47 -22.70
CA GLY A 137 15.82 -18.65 -21.91
C GLY A 137 16.19 -18.53 -20.43
N GLY A 138 15.66 -19.44 -19.63
CA GLY A 138 15.94 -19.52 -18.20
C GLY A 138 15.52 -18.24 -17.45
N GLY A 139 16.41 -17.70 -16.60
CA GLY A 139 16.23 -16.43 -15.90
C GLY A 139 16.61 -15.17 -16.69
N GLY A 140 16.82 -15.30 -18.02
CA GLY A 140 17.27 -14.21 -18.87
C GLY A 140 18.68 -13.70 -18.52
N ALA A 141 18.97 -12.48 -18.96
CA ALA A 141 20.24 -11.79 -18.70
C ALA A 141 20.49 -11.58 -17.20
N VAL A 142 19.46 -11.25 -16.42
CA VAL A 142 19.61 -11.01 -14.97
C VAL A 142 19.99 -12.30 -14.25
N GLY A 143 19.27 -13.40 -14.52
CA GLY A 143 19.58 -14.69 -13.93
C GLY A 143 20.97 -15.21 -14.32
N TRP A 144 21.40 -14.98 -15.56
CA TRP A 144 22.74 -15.31 -16.03
C TRP A 144 23.82 -14.56 -15.25
N VAL A 145 23.76 -13.22 -15.19
CA VAL A 145 24.76 -12.39 -14.49
C VAL A 145 24.87 -12.80 -13.03
N LEU A 146 23.74 -13.06 -12.36
CA LEU A 146 23.74 -13.43 -10.95
C LEU A 146 24.34 -14.81 -10.70
N SER A 147 24.07 -15.76 -11.59
CA SER A 147 24.63 -17.12 -11.52
C SER A 147 26.14 -17.09 -11.78
N GLU A 148 26.55 -16.38 -12.82
CA GLU A 148 27.95 -16.20 -13.21
C GLU A 148 28.74 -15.49 -12.10
N ALA A 149 28.18 -14.44 -11.50
CA ALA A 149 28.80 -13.74 -10.37
C ALA A 149 29.04 -14.68 -9.18
N LEU A 150 28.07 -15.53 -8.85
CA LEU A 150 28.20 -16.50 -7.76
C LEU A 150 29.28 -17.55 -8.07
N TRP A 151 29.33 -18.07 -9.29
CA TRP A 151 30.36 -19.03 -9.69
C TRP A 151 31.77 -18.43 -9.70
N ARG A 152 31.91 -17.17 -10.08
CA ARG A 152 33.16 -16.42 -9.97
C ARG A 152 33.60 -16.25 -8.52
N LEU A 153 32.66 -15.97 -7.62
CA LEU A 153 32.93 -15.88 -6.18
C LEU A 153 33.34 -17.23 -5.57
N LEU A 154 32.80 -18.34 -6.08
CA LEU A 154 33.16 -19.69 -5.67
C LEU A 154 34.50 -20.18 -6.23
N GLY A 155 35.18 -19.39 -7.07
CA GLY A 155 36.40 -19.79 -7.75
C GLY A 155 36.19 -20.86 -8.83
N SER A 156 34.93 -21.14 -9.22
CA SER A 156 34.57 -22.16 -10.20
C SER A 156 34.31 -21.58 -11.60
N GLY A 157 34.88 -20.42 -11.92
CA GLY A 157 34.63 -19.66 -13.15
C GLY A 157 35.27 -20.23 -14.43
N GLY A 158 35.38 -21.55 -14.56
CA GLY A 158 35.93 -22.23 -15.72
C GLY A 158 34.85 -22.93 -16.57
N PRO A 159 35.19 -23.42 -17.78
CA PRO A 159 34.26 -24.16 -18.65
C PRO A 159 33.79 -25.49 -18.04
N GLU A 160 34.49 -26.00 -17.02
CA GLU A 160 34.11 -27.18 -16.25
C GLU A 160 33.51 -26.76 -14.92
N ILE A 161 32.30 -26.19 -14.95
CA ILE A 161 31.50 -26.03 -13.73
C ILE A 161 31.15 -27.44 -13.26
N SER A 162 31.81 -27.88 -12.18
CA SER A 162 31.50 -29.16 -11.55
C SER A 162 30.00 -29.26 -11.26
N LEU A 163 29.41 -30.42 -11.52
CA LEU A 163 28.00 -30.68 -11.21
C LEU A 163 27.68 -30.37 -9.74
N LEU A 164 28.66 -30.60 -8.85
CA LEU A 164 28.53 -30.30 -7.43
C LEU A 164 28.42 -28.80 -7.13
N SER A 165 29.23 -27.94 -7.78
CA SER A 165 29.14 -26.48 -7.59
C SER A 165 27.83 -25.92 -8.14
N ARG A 166 27.33 -26.51 -9.24
CA ARG A 166 26.01 -26.16 -9.79
C ARG A 166 24.87 -26.57 -8.85
N LEU A 167 24.88 -27.79 -8.32
CA LEU A 167 23.88 -28.24 -7.33
C LEU A 167 23.92 -27.38 -6.06
N PHE A 168 25.12 -27.03 -5.59
CA PHE A 168 25.28 -26.13 -4.45
C PHE A 168 24.70 -24.74 -4.74
N SER A 169 24.97 -24.19 -5.93
CA SER A 169 24.39 -22.91 -6.36
C SER A 169 22.86 -22.96 -6.44
N ILE A 170 22.28 -24.04 -7.00
CA ILE A 170 20.83 -24.26 -7.04
C ILE A 170 20.26 -24.29 -5.62
N LEU A 171 20.88 -25.07 -4.73
CA LEU A 171 20.43 -25.19 -3.34
C LEU A 171 20.49 -23.84 -2.61
N LEU A 172 21.56 -23.06 -2.83
CA LEU A 172 21.72 -21.72 -2.26
C LEU A 172 20.62 -20.78 -2.75
N TRP A 173 20.42 -20.66 -4.06
CA TRP A 173 19.38 -19.80 -4.63
C TRP A 173 17.97 -20.23 -4.24
N LEU A 174 17.73 -21.54 -4.13
CA LEU A 174 16.48 -22.10 -3.65
C LEU A 174 16.24 -21.71 -2.19
N ALA A 175 17.24 -21.86 -1.32
CA ALA A 175 17.13 -21.48 0.09
C ALA A 175 16.87 -19.97 0.27
N VAL A 176 17.59 -19.13 -0.48
CA VAL A 176 17.38 -17.67 -0.47
C VAL A 176 15.98 -17.32 -0.93
N THR A 177 15.53 -17.90 -2.06
CA THR A 177 14.19 -17.68 -2.61
C THR A 177 13.11 -18.12 -1.61
N ALA A 178 13.23 -19.32 -1.04
CA ALA A 178 12.26 -19.86 -0.10
C ALA A 178 12.18 -19.03 1.19
N LEU A 179 13.33 -18.67 1.77
CA LEU A 179 13.38 -17.88 3.01
C LEU A 179 12.79 -16.48 2.81
N THR A 180 13.17 -15.79 1.74
CA THR A 180 12.70 -14.44 1.47
C THR A 180 11.23 -14.41 1.02
N ALA A 181 10.79 -15.38 0.23
CA ALA A 181 9.38 -15.56 -0.13
C ALA A 181 8.52 -15.87 1.10
N TRP A 182 9.02 -16.69 2.04
CA TRP A 182 8.33 -16.97 3.30
C TRP A 182 8.11 -15.70 4.13
N VAL A 183 9.14 -14.85 4.25
CA VAL A 183 9.00 -13.56 4.96
C VAL A 183 8.01 -12.62 4.27
N ALA A 184 8.00 -12.62 2.93
CA ALA A 184 7.09 -11.77 2.16
C ALA A 184 5.61 -12.25 2.26
N ILE A 185 5.37 -13.56 2.15
CA ILE A 185 4.03 -14.16 1.99
C ILE A 185 3.46 -14.66 3.32
N GLY A 186 4.30 -15.11 4.26
CA GLY A 186 3.90 -15.74 5.53
C GLY A 186 2.81 -14.98 6.31
N PRO A 187 2.87 -13.64 6.43
CA PRO A 187 1.83 -12.87 7.11
C PRO A 187 0.44 -12.95 6.44
N PHE A 188 0.40 -13.17 5.13
CA PHE A 188 -0.84 -13.31 4.36
C PHE A 188 -1.49 -14.67 4.63
N LEU A 189 -0.67 -15.73 4.73
CA LEU A 189 -1.14 -17.08 5.05
C LEU A 189 -1.65 -17.18 6.50
N VAL A 190 -0.91 -16.62 7.47
CA VAL A 190 -1.29 -16.65 8.89
C VAL A 190 -2.50 -15.77 9.21
N SER A 191 -2.77 -14.76 8.36
CA SER A 191 -3.93 -13.87 8.54
C SER A 191 -5.21 -14.43 7.91
N GLY A 192 -5.11 -15.38 6.98
CA GLY A 192 -6.26 -16.06 6.36
C GLY A 192 -7.08 -16.91 7.34
N GLU A 193 -6.44 -17.45 8.38
CA GLU A 193 -7.10 -18.35 9.33
C GLU A 193 -7.94 -17.63 10.41
N ARG A 194 -7.70 -16.33 10.66
CA ARG A 194 -8.44 -15.58 11.69
C ARG A 194 -9.76 -14.98 11.20
N GLY A 195 -10.01 -14.96 9.89
CA GLY A 195 -11.25 -14.44 9.30
C GLY A 195 -12.40 -15.44 9.23
N ALA A 196 -12.14 -16.74 9.41
CA ALA A 196 -13.14 -17.79 9.22
C ALA A 196 -13.85 -18.26 10.52
N GLY A 197 -13.43 -17.76 11.69
CA GLY A 197 -13.92 -18.26 13.00
C GLY A 197 -14.73 -17.28 13.84
N SER A 198 -15.02 -16.06 13.36
CA SER A 198 -15.59 -14.98 14.20
C SER A 198 -16.97 -14.47 13.78
N ASP A 199 -17.73 -15.21 12.98
CA ASP A 199 -19.14 -14.89 12.65
C ASP A 199 -20.12 -15.95 13.19
N GLY A 200 -19.76 -16.63 14.29
CA GLY A 200 -20.60 -17.63 14.97
C GLY A 200 -21.30 -17.14 16.24
N ARG A 201 -21.16 -15.86 16.61
CA ARG A 201 -21.88 -15.26 17.76
C ARG A 201 -22.82 -14.15 17.31
N LEU A 202 -23.73 -14.49 16.39
CA LEU A 202 -25.08 -13.96 16.50
C LEU A 202 -25.69 -14.60 17.75
N ALA A 203 -25.46 -13.96 18.89
CA ALA A 203 -26.27 -14.14 20.07
C ALA A 203 -27.69 -13.71 19.66
N ILE A 204 -28.47 -14.69 19.22
CA ILE A 204 -29.93 -14.65 19.29
C ILE A 204 -30.23 -14.57 20.80
N SER A 205 -30.25 -13.34 21.31
CA SER A 205 -30.91 -13.02 22.55
C SER A 205 -32.40 -12.95 22.22
N ASP A 206 -33.00 -14.13 22.02
CA ASP A 206 -34.45 -14.31 22.07
C ASP A 206 -34.91 -14.10 23.51
N LYS A 207 -35.12 -12.83 23.85
CA LYS A 207 -36.10 -12.44 24.87
C LYS A 207 -37.06 -11.46 24.20
N PRO A 208 -38.23 -11.91 23.73
CA PRO A 208 -39.32 -11.00 23.45
C PRO A 208 -39.83 -10.52 24.82
N GLU A 209 -39.32 -9.39 25.29
CA GLU A 209 -39.94 -8.63 26.35
C GLU A 209 -41.22 -8.02 25.76
N ALA A 210 -42.27 -8.85 25.76
CA ALA A 210 -43.62 -8.43 25.42
C ALA A 210 -44.01 -7.33 26.41
N MET A 211 -44.04 -6.11 25.90
CA MET A 211 -44.69 -4.95 26.49
C MET A 211 -46.17 -5.28 26.68
N ARG A 212 -46.46 -5.91 27.83
CA ARG A 212 -47.80 -6.16 28.35
C ARG A 212 -48.33 -4.84 28.88
N TRP A 213 -49.22 -4.22 28.12
CA TRP A 213 -50.09 -3.15 28.60
C TRP A 213 -51.10 -3.74 29.58
N GLU A 214 -50.94 -3.49 30.88
CA GLU A 214 -51.97 -3.72 31.89
C GLU A 214 -52.87 -2.46 31.94
N PRO A 215 -54.19 -2.60 31.75
CA PRO A 215 -55.12 -1.49 31.96
C PRO A 215 -55.29 -1.23 33.46
N GLU A 216 -55.23 0.06 33.79
CA GLU A 216 -55.40 0.65 35.11
C GLU A 216 -56.79 0.31 35.70
N GLU A 217 -56.86 -0.63 36.65
CA GLU A 217 -58.08 -0.89 37.41
C GLU A 217 -58.05 -0.10 38.73
N GLN A 218 -58.81 0.99 38.75
CA GLN A 218 -59.08 1.82 39.93
C GLN A 218 -59.74 0.96 41.02
N THR A 219 -59.00 0.69 42.10
CA THR A 219 -59.57 0.20 43.35
C THR A 219 -59.41 1.27 44.43
N VAL A 220 -60.52 1.91 44.74
CA VAL A 220 -60.72 2.74 45.92
C VAL A 220 -60.61 1.85 47.16
N ARG A 221 -59.59 2.06 48.00
CA ARG A 221 -59.67 1.80 49.46
C ARG A 221 -58.48 2.36 50.23
N GLY A 222 -58.77 3.37 51.05
CA GLY A 222 -58.41 3.35 52.47
C GLY A 222 -56.97 3.65 52.88
N GLY A 223 -56.72 4.91 53.23
CA GLY A 223 -56.26 5.22 54.60
C GLY A 223 -54.76 5.49 54.82
N LYS A 224 -54.55 6.61 55.52
CA LYS A 224 -53.41 6.99 56.38
C LYS A 224 -52.14 7.54 55.70
N GLY A 225 -52.17 8.86 55.51
CA GLY A 225 -51.31 9.79 56.26
C GLY A 225 -49.81 9.77 55.97
N LYS A 226 -49.34 10.82 55.27
CA LYS A 226 -48.41 11.84 55.82
C LYS A 226 -48.21 12.95 54.79
N GLN A 227 -48.22 14.18 55.28
CA GLN A 227 -48.15 15.42 54.54
C GLN A 227 -46.69 15.94 54.52
N LEU A 228 -46.17 16.16 53.30
CA LEU A 228 -45.22 17.20 52.79
C LEU A 228 -43.84 17.42 53.48
N PRO A 229 -42.80 17.82 52.72
CA PRO A 229 -42.69 19.20 52.22
C PRO A 229 -42.55 19.35 50.70
N LEU A 230 -43.21 20.39 50.18
CA LEU A 230 -43.00 20.99 48.85
C LEU A 230 -41.67 21.76 48.84
N PRO A 231 -40.96 21.82 47.70
CA PRO A 231 -39.98 22.86 47.44
C PRO A 231 -40.69 24.22 47.25
N ASP A 232 -40.16 25.24 47.91
CA ASP A 232 -40.57 26.64 47.87
C ASP A 232 -40.44 27.23 46.44
N PRO A 233 -41.46 27.94 45.90
CA PRO A 233 -41.41 28.56 44.58
C PRO A 233 -40.68 29.91 44.57
N SER A 234 -39.46 29.96 45.09
CA SER A 234 -38.61 31.15 45.02
C SER A 234 -37.13 30.82 44.87
N ASP A 235 -36.76 30.19 43.75
CA ASP A 235 -35.39 30.22 43.24
C ASP A 235 -35.42 30.35 41.71
N GLY A 236 -35.68 31.57 41.27
CA GLY A 236 -35.49 31.97 39.88
C GLY A 236 -34.00 32.18 39.61
N LEU A 237 -33.29 31.15 39.15
CA LEU A 237 -31.97 31.32 38.55
C LEU A 237 -31.81 30.50 37.27
N SER A 238 -31.65 31.26 36.20
CA SER A 238 -31.56 30.93 34.79
C SER A 238 -30.50 29.88 34.43
N HIS A 239 -30.89 28.95 33.54
CA HIS A 239 -30.05 28.06 32.73
C HIS A 239 -28.90 28.75 31.93
N ARG A 240 -28.73 30.07 32.03
CA ARG A 240 -27.71 30.86 31.31
C ARG A 240 -26.33 30.89 31.98
N GLN A 241 -26.20 30.52 33.26
CA GLN A 241 -24.92 30.66 33.97
C GLN A 241 -23.97 29.46 33.84
N LEU A 242 -24.44 28.27 33.43
CA LEU A 242 -23.57 27.10 33.24
C LEU A 242 -22.71 27.14 31.96
N LEU A 243 -23.02 28.02 31.01
CA LEU A 243 -22.26 28.14 29.75
C LEU A 243 -21.13 29.17 29.77
N ILE A 244 -21.01 30.00 30.82
CA ILE A 244 -20.00 31.06 30.91
C ILE A 244 -18.72 30.60 31.64
N ALA A 245 -18.77 29.48 32.37
CA ALA A 245 -17.65 28.99 33.18
C ALA A 245 -16.51 28.30 32.40
N ASN A 246 -16.62 28.09 31.08
CA ASN A 246 -15.61 27.38 30.29
C ASN A 246 -14.83 28.28 29.29
N SER A 247 -14.91 29.61 29.45
CA SER A 247 -14.33 30.60 28.51
C SER A 247 -13.06 31.31 29.02
N GLN A 248 -12.45 30.88 30.14
CA GLN A 248 -11.25 31.54 30.68
C GLN A 248 -10.15 30.56 31.07
N SER A 249 -9.29 30.21 30.11
CA SER A 249 -7.90 29.80 30.35
C SER A 249 -6.99 30.15 29.17
N GLN A 250 -6.84 31.46 29.01
CA GLN A 250 -5.64 32.24 28.63
C GLN A 250 -4.71 31.93 27.43
N PRO A 251 -4.03 32.97 26.92
CA PRO A 251 -3.19 32.99 25.72
C PRO A 251 -1.67 33.06 26.03
N LYS A 252 -0.83 33.12 24.98
CA LYS A 252 0.16 34.20 24.67
C LYS A 252 1.53 33.70 24.16
N ALA A 253 1.94 34.30 23.03
CA ALA A 253 3.20 34.13 22.29
C ALA A 253 4.44 34.76 22.99
N PRO A 254 5.65 34.56 22.43
CA PRO A 254 6.33 35.65 21.69
C PRO A 254 7.01 35.15 20.39
N SER A 255 6.89 35.78 19.22
CA SER A 255 7.52 37.02 18.69
C SER A 255 9.04 37.00 18.45
N LYS A 256 9.40 36.85 17.16
CA LYS A 256 10.43 37.53 16.33
C LYS A 256 11.85 37.80 16.88
N GLU A 257 12.88 37.39 16.12
CA GLU A 257 13.99 38.23 15.58
C GLU A 257 14.89 37.40 14.63
N LYS A 258 14.86 37.64 13.29
CA LYS A 258 15.84 38.38 12.45
C LYS A 258 17.32 37.97 12.60
N ALA A 259 17.90 37.39 11.53
CA ALA A 259 19.19 37.79 10.94
C ALA A 259 19.54 36.99 9.66
N THR A 260 19.94 37.72 8.64
CA THR A 260 20.68 37.39 7.40
C THR A 260 21.64 38.60 7.23
N PRO A 261 22.72 38.66 6.41
CA PRO A 261 23.41 37.75 5.47
C PRO A 261 24.90 37.54 5.94
N THR A 262 25.88 36.94 5.25
CA THR A 262 26.54 37.40 3.99
C THR A 262 27.75 36.50 3.67
N GLU A 263 28.06 36.37 2.37
CA GLU A 263 29.40 36.36 1.73
C GLU A 263 30.47 35.35 2.20
N LYS A 264 31.13 34.57 1.33
CA LYS A 264 32.25 34.90 0.40
C LYS A 264 33.11 33.60 0.45
N THR A 265 33.77 33.02 -0.54
CA THR A 265 34.63 33.52 -1.62
C THR A 265 35.14 32.25 -2.34
N GLU A 266 35.23 32.32 -3.67
CA GLU A 266 36.28 31.81 -4.60
C GLU A 266 37.12 30.57 -4.18
N SER A 267 37.45 29.61 -5.03
CA SER A 267 38.18 29.83 -6.29
C SER A 267 38.38 28.52 -7.09
N PRO A 268 38.80 28.61 -8.37
CA PRO A 268 38.95 27.54 -9.36
C PRO A 268 40.42 27.12 -9.59
N LEU A 269 40.65 26.31 -10.66
CA LEU A 269 41.95 25.81 -11.21
C LEU A 269 42.36 24.43 -10.62
N ALA A 270 42.83 23.43 -11.38
CA ALA A 270 43.62 23.37 -12.60
C ALA A 270 43.25 22.08 -13.40
N ARG A 271 43.05 22.08 -14.73
CA ARG A 271 44.03 22.18 -15.83
C ARG A 271 45.03 21.00 -15.85
N CYS A 272 44.81 20.04 -16.78
CA CYS A 272 45.79 19.58 -17.79
C CYS A 272 45.29 18.36 -18.59
N ASN A 273 45.05 18.59 -19.89
CA ASN A 273 45.24 17.64 -21.00
C ASN A 273 46.76 17.33 -21.12
N PRO A 274 47.30 16.27 -21.77
CA PRO A 274 46.94 15.81 -23.11
C PRO A 274 47.00 14.27 -23.38
N SER A 275 46.46 13.87 -24.54
CA SER A 275 46.77 12.61 -25.23
C SER A 275 48.24 12.50 -25.65
N PRO A 276 48.74 11.26 -25.87
CA PRO A 276 49.21 10.87 -27.22
C PRO A 276 48.81 9.43 -27.57
N LYS A 277 48.25 9.17 -28.77
CA LYS A 277 48.91 8.71 -30.01
C LYS A 277 49.57 7.31 -29.98
N LEU A 278 49.07 6.47 -30.89
CA LEU A 278 49.71 5.41 -31.68
C LEU A 278 50.35 4.20 -30.97
N ASN A 279 49.87 2.99 -31.32
CA ASN A 279 50.63 2.15 -32.26
C ASN A 279 49.74 1.09 -32.96
N PRO A 280 49.81 0.94 -34.30
CA PRO A 280 49.37 -0.24 -35.04
C PRO A 280 50.53 -1.26 -35.20
N THR A 281 50.24 -2.41 -35.85
CA THR A 281 51.11 -3.59 -36.12
C THR A 281 51.28 -4.55 -34.94
N ARG A 282 50.96 -5.85 -35.07
CA ARG A 282 51.38 -6.81 -36.10
C ARG A 282 50.34 -7.91 -36.30
#